data_AF-A0A1A2U5Y1-F1
#
_entry.id   AF-A0A1A2U5Y1-F1
#
_cell.length_a   1.000
_cell.length_b   1.000
_cell.length_c   1.000
_cell.angle_alpha   90.00
_cell.angle_beta   90.00
_cell.angle_gamma   90.00
#
_symmetry.space_group_name_H-M   'P 1'
#
loop_
_entity.id
_entity.type
_entity.pdbx_description
1 polymer ?
#
loop_
_entity_poly.entity_id
_entity_poly.type
_entity_poly.pdbx_seq_one_letter_code
_entity_poly.pdbx_strand_id
1 'polypeptide(L)'
;MDRVVETANIGTQQLGADLLAVVARLNRLATQRIQMPLPAAQARLLASIEAHGEARIGDLAAVDHCSQPTMTTQVRRLEDAGLVTRTVDPGDARAVRIRITPQGKRTLNAVRADRAAAIEPQLALLEPGDRQVLTDAVEVLRRLLDNASLAGRRNAL
;
A
#
# COMPACT_ATOMS: atom_id res chain seq x y z
N MET A 1 23.72 27.28 -19.61
CA MET A 1 23.58 26.81 -18.21
C MET A 1 22.60 25.62 -18.20
N ASP A 2 22.76 24.66 -19.15
CA ASP A 2 21.71 23.69 -19.50
C ASP A 2 22.11 22.21 -19.34
N ARG A 3 23.40 21.86 -19.39
CA ARG A 3 23.84 20.43 -19.33
C ARG A 3 23.76 19.78 -17.94
N VAL A 4 23.78 20.57 -16.86
CA VAL A 4 23.74 20.04 -15.48
C VAL A 4 22.30 19.67 -15.08
N VAL A 5 21.31 20.45 -15.54
CA VAL A 5 19.89 20.19 -15.27
C VAL A 5 19.42 18.94 -16.02
N GLU A 6 19.89 18.74 -17.25
CA GLU A 6 19.51 17.58 -18.07
C GLU A 6 20.07 16.25 -17.53
N THR A 7 21.29 16.26 -16.97
CA THR A 7 21.90 15.05 -16.38
C THR A 7 21.24 14.64 -15.05
N ALA A 8 20.85 15.61 -14.21
CA ALA A 8 20.09 15.36 -12.98
C ALA A 8 18.69 14.79 -13.28
N ASN A 9 18.07 15.24 -14.38
CA ASN A 9 16.76 14.78 -14.83
C ASN A 9 16.82 13.32 -15.36
N ILE A 10 17.86 12.95 -16.10
CA ILE A 10 18.08 11.56 -16.57
C ILE A 10 18.36 10.61 -15.39
N GLY A 11 19.20 11.02 -14.43
CA GLY A 11 19.48 10.22 -13.23
C GLY A 11 18.23 9.98 -12.36
N THR A 12 17.33 10.97 -12.27
CA THR A 12 16.07 10.83 -11.53
C THR A 12 15.05 9.96 -12.27
N GLN A 13 14.97 10.06 -13.61
CA GLN A 13 14.08 9.22 -14.42
C GLN A 13 14.49 7.74 -14.40
N GLN A 14 15.79 7.44 -14.43
CA GLN A 14 16.28 6.07 -14.34
C GLN A 14 16.09 5.48 -12.94
N LEU A 15 16.32 6.28 -11.89
CA LEU A 15 16.10 5.86 -10.50
C LEU A 15 14.66 5.40 -10.26
N GLY A 16 13.67 6.10 -10.82
CA GLY A 16 12.26 5.70 -10.69
C GLY A 16 11.99 4.31 -11.27
N ALA A 17 12.48 4.03 -12.48
CA ALA A 17 12.31 2.74 -13.14
C ALA A 17 13.01 1.60 -12.36
N ASP A 18 14.26 1.82 -11.96
CA ASP A 18 15.05 0.84 -11.21
C ASP A 18 14.43 0.52 -9.85
N LEU A 19 13.99 1.57 -9.13
CA LEU A 19 13.33 1.44 -7.84
C LEU A 19 12.05 0.60 -7.97
N LEU A 20 11.18 0.92 -8.94
CA LEU A 20 9.94 0.19 -9.17
C LEU A 20 10.20 -1.28 -9.54
N ALA A 21 11.22 -1.55 -10.38
CA ALA A 21 11.59 -2.90 -10.75
C ALA A 21 12.08 -3.73 -9.55
N VAL A 22 12.95 -3.15 -8.71
CA VAL A 22 13.46 -3.80 -7.49
C VAL A 22 12.34 -4.04 -6.48
N VAL A 23 11.51 -3.04 -6.21
CA VAL A 23 10.36 -3.15 -5.29
C VAL A 23 9.36 -4.21 -5.76
N ALA A 24 9.09 -4.29 -7.06
CA ALA A 24 8.20 -5.32 -7.61
C ALA A 24 8.76 -6.74 -7.40
N ARG A 25 10.07 -6.94 -7.61
CA ARG A 25 10.74 -8.23 -7.36
C ARG A 25 10.73 -8.59 -5.88
N LEU A 26 11.00 -7.64 -4.99
CA LEU A 26 10.96 -7.85 -3.55
C LEU A 26 9.54 -8.17 -3.06
N ASN A 27 8.53 -7.45 -3.53
CA ASN A 27 7.12 -7.73 -3.21
C ASN A 27 6.69 -9.12 -3.69
N ARG A 28 7.14 -9.53 -4.87
CA ARG A 28 6.89 -10.88 -5.40
C ARG A 28 7.51 -11.94 -4.51
N LEU A 29 8.78 -11.76 -4.12
CA LEU A 29 9.49 -12.65 -3.21
C LEU A 29 8.74 -12.80 -1.87
N ALA A 30 8.32 -11.67 -1.30
CA ALA A 30 7.59 -11.61 -0.03
C ALA A 30 6.21 -12.29 -0.07
N THR A 31 5.66 -12.55 -1.26
CA THR A 31 4.30 -13.10 -1.42
C THR A 31 4.29 -14.55 -1.91
N GLN A 32 5.27 -14.96 -2.72
CA GLN A 32 5.30 -16.29 -3.35
C GLN A 32 5.60 -17.44 -2.40
N ARG A 33 6.17 -17.16 -1.23
CA ARG A 33 6.69 -18.17 -0.29
C ARG A 33 5.78 -18.43 0.91
N ILE A 34 4.61 -17.81 0.94
CA ILE A 34 3.72 -17.82 2.11
C ILE A 34 2.28 -18.16 1.71
N GLN A 35 1.58 -18.83 2.60
CA GLN A 35 0.12 -18.96 2.54
C GLN A 35 -0.47 -17.79 3.31
N MET A 36 -0.83 -16.72 2.59
CA MET A 36 -1.44 -15.56 3.25
C MET A 36 -2.85 -15.90 3.75
N PRO A 37 -3.25 -15.37 4.91
CA PRO A 37 -4.63 -15.53 5.41
C PRO A 37 -5.67 -14.81 4.55
N LEU A 38 -5.23 -13.99 3.58
CA LEU A 38 -6.08 -13.24 2.67
C LEU A 38 -5.40 -13.10 1.29
N PRO A 39 -6.13 -13.17 0.16
CA PRO A 39 -5.56 -12.94 -1.16
C PRO A 39 -4.89 -11.56 -1.28
N ALA A 40 -3.83 -11.46 -2.08
CA ALA A 40 -3.02 -10.23 -2.19
C ALA A 40 -3.85 -8.96 -2.50
N ALA A 41 -4.79 -9.06 -3.43
CA ALA A 41 -5.66 -7.93 -3.79
C ALA A 41 -6.55 -7.48 -2.62
N GLN A 42 -7.06 -8.43 -1.85
CA GLN A 42 -7.89 -8.17 -0.67
C GLN A 42 -7.06 -7.59 0.48
N ALA A 43 -5.84 -8.08 0.69
CA ALA A 43 -4.90 -7.50 1.64
C ALA A 43 -4.51 -6.07 1.28
N ARG A 44 -4.28 -5.78 -0.01
CA ARG A 44 -4.02 -4.42 -0.50
C ARG A 44 -5.22 -3.48 -0.24
N LEU A 45 -6.43 -3.93 -0.54
CA LEU A 45 -7.64 -3.15 -0.28
C LEU A 45 -7.82 -2.87 1.22
N LEU A 46 -7.65 -3.89 2.06
CA LEU A 46 -7.74 -3.75 3.52
C LEU A 46 -6.70 -2.76 4.08
N ALA A 47 -5.47 -2.80 3.55
CA ALA A 47 -4.42 -1.84 3.89
C ALA A 47 -4.77 -0.41 3.46
N SER A 48 -5.37 -0.24 2.28
CA SER A 48 -5.86 1.07 1.81
C SER A 48 -6.94 1.62 2.74
N ILE A 49 -7.91 0.80 3.13
CA ILE A 49 -8.97 1.19 4.08
C ILE A 49 -8.38 1.58 5.44
N GLU A 50 -7.39 0.82 5.95
CA GLU A 50 -6.69 1.17 7.20
C GLU A 50 -6.01 2.54 7.11
N ALA A 51 -5.30 2.81 6.01
CA ALA A 51 -4.56 4.05 5.83
C ALA A 51 -5.47 5.29 5.75
N HIS A 52 -6.67 5.15 5.17
CA HIS A 52 -7.65 6.23 5.07
C HIS A 52 -8.50 6.38 6.36
N GLY A 53 -8.56 5.34 7.20
CA GLY A 53 -9.36 5.29 8.43
C GLY A 53 -10.87 5.11 8.19
N GLU A 54 -11.45 5.94 7.32
CA GLU A 54 -12.78 5.78 6.74
C GLU A 54 -12.71 6.03 5.23
N ALA A 55 -13.38 5.20 4.43
CA ALA A 55 -13.39 5.36 2.97
C ALA A 55 -14.78 5.11 2.37
N ARG A 56 -15.08 5.79 1.25
CA ARG A 56 -16.26 5.51 0.42
C ARG A 56 -15.88 4.56 -0.72
N ILE A 57 -16.85 3.80 -1.24
CA ILE A 57 -16.64 2.89 -2.39
C ILE A 57 -16.04 3.62 -3.59
N GLY A 58 -16.54 4.82 -3.91
CA GLY A 58 -16.07 5.61 -5.04
C GLY A 58 -14.60 5.98 -4.91
N ASP A 59 -14.18 6.40 -3.72
CA ASP A 59 -12.78 6.79 -3.44
C ASP A 59 -11.86 5.57 -3.55
N LEU A 60 -12.26 4.44 -2.97
CA LEU A 60 -11.50 3.19 -3.08
C LEU A 60 -11.38 2.73 -4.53
N ALA A 61 -12.46 2.84 -5.31
CA ALA A 61 -12.46 2.46 -6.73
C ALA A 61 -11.53 3.37 -7.56
N ALA A 62 -11.52 4.68 -7.27
CA ALA A 62 -10.62 5.62 -7.92
C ALA A 62 -9.14 5.33 -7.60
N VAL A 63 -8.84 5.04 -6.33
CA VAL A 63 -7.48 4.73 -5.85
C VAL A 63 -6.98 3.38 -6.40
N ASP A 64 -7.81 2.34 -6.45
CA ASP A 64 -7.41 1.02 -6.99
C ASP A 64 -7.56 0.95 -8.53
N HIS A 65 -7.96 2.05 -9.18
CA HIS A 65 -8.19 2.17 -10.62
C HIS A 65 -9.13 1.08 -11.18
N CYS A 66 -10.21 0.78 -10.46
CA CYS A 66 -11.20 -0.21 -10.86
C CYS A 66 -12.61 0.40 -10.95
N SER A 67 -13.57 -0.37 -11.50
CA SER A 67 -14.96 0.05 -11.52
C SER A 67 -15.59 0.02 -10.11
N GLN A 68 -16.59 0.86 -9.84
CA GLN A 68 -17.33 0.82 -8.58
C GLN A 68 -18.02 -0.55 -8.31
N PRO A 69 -18.62 -1.24 -9.31
CA PRO A 69 -19.14 -2.60 -9.10
C PRO A 69 -18.06 -3.60 -8.68
N THR A 70 -16.87 -3.52 -9.29
CA THR A 70 -15.72 -4.35 -8.90
C THR A 70 -15.34 -4.06 -7.45
N MET A 71 -15.20 -2.78 -7.08
CA MET A 71 -14.85 -2.38 -5.71
C MET A 71 -15.89 -2.83 -4.68
N THR A 72 -17.18 -2.67 -5.01
CA THR A 72 -18.30 -3.14 -4.16
C THR A 72 -18.19 -4.64 -3.87
N THR A 73 -17.85 -5.42 -4.89
CA THR A 73 -17.65 -6.87 -4.74
C THR A 73 -16.45 -7.19 -3.84
N GLN A 74 -15.34 -6.47 -3.98
CA GLN A 74 -14.16 -6.69 -3.15
C GLN A 74 -14.43 -6.32 -1.69
N VAL A 75 -15.08 -5.18 -1.43
CA VAL A 75 -15.44 -4.73 -0.08
C VAL A 75 -16.43 -5.70 0.56
N ARG A 76 -17.43 -6.19 -0.18
CA ARG A 76 -18.38 -7.17 0.34
C ARG A 76 -17.67 -8.44 0.83
N ARG A 77 -16.66 -8.93 0.11
CA ARG A 77 -15.87 -10.09 0.56
C ARG A 77 -15.09 -9.82 1.86
N LEU A 78 -14.59 -8.59 2.07
CA LEU A 78 -13.96 -8.22 3.34
C LEU A 78 -14.99 -8.14 4.48
N GLU A 79 -16.19 -7.65 4.17
CA GLU A 79 -17.31 -7.54 5.11
C GLU A 79 -17.81 -8.93 5.52
N ASP A 80 -18.05 -9.82 4.54
CA ASP A 80 -18.43 -11.22 4.76
C ASP A 80 -17.39 -11.97 5.61
N ALA A 81 -16.10 -11.60 5.50
CA ALA A 81 -15.00 -12.13 6.31
C ALA A 81 -14.84 -11.44 7.68
N GLY A 82 -15.68 -10.46 8.02
CA GLY A 82 -15.64 -9.70 9.28
C GLY A 82 -14.47 -8.72 9.39
N LEU A 83 -13.77 -8.43 8.30
CA LEU A 83 -12.56 -7.60 8.28
C LEU A 83 -12.86 -6.11 8.17
N VAL A 84 -14.02 -5.75 7.63
CA VAL A 84 -14.52 -4.38 7.55
C VAL A 84 -15.99 -4.31 7.98
N THR A 85 -16.43 -3.11 8.37
CA THR A 85 -17.83 -2.78 8.58
C THR A 85 -18.28 -1.70 7.62
N ARG A 86 -19.54 -1.79 7.21
CA ARG A 86 -20.18 -0.83 6.33
C ARG A 86 -21.27 -0.08 7.10
N THR A 87 -21.14 1.24 7.23
CA THR A 87 -22.11 2.09 7.93
C THR A 87 -22.67 3.16 7.00
N VAL A 88 -23.98 3.34 7.00
CA VAL A 88 -24.63 4.45 6.30
C VAL A 88 -24.17 5.76 6.94
N ASP A 89 -23.84 6.76 6.12
CA ASP A 89 -23.44 8.08 6.60
C ASP A 89 -24.66 8.78 7.24
N PRO A 90 -24.57 9.22 8.52
CA PRO A 90 -25.68 9.92 9.17
C PRO A 90 -26.10 11.22 8.46
N GLY A 91 -25.19 11.86 7.72
CA GLY A 91 -25.45 13.11 6.99
C GLY A 91 -25.92 12.91 5.55
N ASP A 92 -25.81 11.68 5.01
CA ASP A 92 -26.26 11.32 3.67
C ASP A 92 -26.57 9.83 3.61
N ALA A 93 -27.86 9.48 3.67
CA ALA A 93 -28.31 8.09 3.62
C ALA A 93 -27.89 7.34 2.33
N ARG A 94 -27.43 8.06 1.30
CA ARG A 94 -26.89 7.48 0.06
C ARG A 94 -25.38 7.23 0.13
N ALA A 95 -24.67 7.88 1.04
CA ALA A 95 -23.25 7.67 1.25
C ALA A 95 -23.02 6.52 2.24
N VAL A 96 -22.04 5.67 1.92
CA VAL A 96 -21.71 4.51 2.75
C VAL A 96 -20.23 4.54 3.08
N ARG A 97 -19.93 4.47 4.38
CA ARG A 97 -18.58 4.49 4.93
C ARG A 97 -18.12 3.08 5.25
N ILE A 98 -16.87 2.81 4.90
CA ILE A 98 -16.21 1.53 5.13
C ILE A 98 -15.09 1.77 6.13
N ARG A 99 -15.05 0.93 7.16
CA ARG A 99 -14.04 0.99 8.23
C ARG A 99 -13.45 -0.38 8.48
N ILE A 100 -12.15 -0.44 8.74
CA ILE A 100 -11.50 -1.67 9.18
C ILE A 100 -11.93 -2.04 10.60
N THR A 101 -12.23 -3.33 10.83
CA THR A 101 -12.56 -3.85 12.16
C THR A 101 -11.29 -4.17 12.97
N PRO A 102 -11.40 -4.39 14.29
CA PRO A 102 -10.29 -4.93 15.07
C PRO A 102 -9.77 -6.28 14.53
N GLN A 103 -10.66 -7.12 14.00
CA GLN A 103 -10.27 -8.37 13.33
C GLN A 103 -9.51 -8.08 12.04
N GLY A 104 -10.01 -7.16 11.21
CA GLY A 104 -9.32 -6.70 10.00
C GLY A 104 -7.89 -6.24 10.28
N LYS A 105 -7.69 -5.42 11.33
CA LYS A 105 -6.35 -4.97 11.74
C LYS A 105 -5.43 -6.14 12.13
N ARG A 106 -5.94 -7.10 12.91
CA ARG A 106 -5.16 -8.30 13.29
C ARG A 106 -4.79 -9.13 12.07
N THR A 107 -5.74 -9.38 11.17
CA THR A 107 -5.49 -10.12 9.92
C THR A 107 -4.47 -9.40 9.04
N LEU A 108 -4.57 -8.07 8.89
CA LEU A 108 -3.62 -7.29 8.11
C LEU A 108 -2.22 -7.32 8.72
N ASN A 109 -2.11 -7.26 10.06
CA ASN A 109 -0.83 -7.39 10.74
C ASN A 109 -0.21 -8.78 10.58
N ALA A 110 -1.03 -9.85 10.59
CA ALA A 110 -0.57 -11.20 10.27
C ALA A 110 -0.02 -11.29 8.83
N VAL A 111 -0.74 -10.74 7.84
CA VAL A 111 -0.24 -10.66 6.45
C VAL A 111 1.09 -9.91 6.38
N ARG A 112 1.24 -8.79 7.10
CA ARG A 112 2.50 -8.03 7.15
C ARG A 112 3.64 -8.86 7.75
N ALA A 113 3.38 -9.56 8.84
CA ALA A 113 4.35 -10.42 9.52
C ALA A 113 4.80 -11.59 8.62
N ASP A 114 3.87 -12.29 7.99
CA ASP A 114 4.19 -13.40 7.08
C ASP A 114 5.07 -12.93 5.91
N ARG A 115 4.73 -11.76 5.34
CA ARG A 115 5.52 -11.16 4.25
C ARG A 115 6.91 -10.73 4.70
N ALA A 116 7.05 -10.24 5.93
CA ALA A 116 8.35 -9.89 6.50
C ALA A 116 9.20 -11.14 6.73
N ALA A 117 8.62 -12.17 7.36
CA ALA A 117 9.29 -13.45 7.60
C ALA A 117 9.80 -14.13 6.30
N ALA A 118 9.12 -13.91 5.18
CA ALA A 118 9.53 -14.42 3.87
C ALA A 118 10.83 -13.81 3.31
N ILE A 119 11.21 -12.61 3.78
CA ILE A 119 12.40 -11.86 3.33
C ILE A 119 13.50 -11.72 4.39
N GLU A 120 13.15 -11.91 5.67
CA GLU A 120 14.09 -11.86 6.80
C GLU A 120 15.34 -12.73 6.61
N PRO A 121 15.26 -13.98 6.10
CA PRO A 121 16.45 -14.80 5.86
C PRO A 121 17.42 -14.17 4.86
N GLN A 122 16.92 -13.49 3.82
CA GLN A 122 17.79 -12.81 2.85
C GLN A 122 18.43 -11.56 3.44
N LEU A 123 17.70 -10.82 4.28
CA LEU A 123 18.23 -9.66 5.00
C LEU A 123 19.31 -10.08 6.02
N ALA A 124 19.17 -11.26 6.63
CA ALA A 124 20.14 -11.79 7.59
C ALA A 124 21.51 -12.10 6.95
N LEU A 125 21.54 -12.39 5.65
CA LEU A 125 22.76 -12.68 4.89
C LEU A 125 23.55 -11.41 4.49
N LEU A 126 22.95 -10.23 4.64
CA LEU A 126 23.61 -8.97 4.32
C LEU A 126 24.59 -8.56 5.43
N GLU A 127 25.65 -7.88 5.02
CA GLU A 127 26.58 -7.27 5.96
C GLU A 127 25.89 -6.18 6.80
N PRO A 128 26.37 -5.90 8.02
CA PRO A 128 25.79 -4.84 8.85
C PRO A 128 25.67 -3.48 8.14
N GLY A 129 26.65 -3.13 7.30
CA GLY A 129 26.64 -1.88 6.52
C GLY A 129 25.48 -1.81 5.52
N ASP A 130 25.28 -2.88 4.74
CA ASP A 130 24.17 -2.96 3.78
C ASP A 130 22.80 -2.89 4.47
N ARG A 131 22.67 -3.52 5.64
CA ARG A 131 21.44 -3.43 6.44
C ARG A 131 21.17 -2.00 6.87
N GLN A 132 22.19 -1.25 7.28
CA GLN A 132 22.04 0.16 7.63
C GLN A 132 21.62 1.00 6.41
N VAL A 133 22.23 0.76 5.24
CA VAL A 133 21.84 1.44 3.99
C VAL A 133 20.37 1.17 3.65
N LEU A 134 19.90 -0.07 3.81
CA LEU A 134 18.49 -0.40 3.60
C LEU A 134 17.57 0.31 4.61
N THR A 135 17.97 0.39 5.88
CA THR A 135 17.23 1.16 6.90
C THR A 135 17.10 2.63 6.48
N ASP A 136 18.20 3.25 6.08
CA ASP A 136 18.21 4.66 5.65
C ASP A 136 17.37 4.86 4.38
N ALA A 137 17.45 3.93 3.43
CA ALA A 137 16.65 3.94 2.21
C ALA A 137 15.14 3.84 2.52
N VAL A 138 14.73 3.02 3.49
CA VAL A 138 13.33 2.96 3.93
C VAL A 138 12.83 4.31 4.44
N GLU A 139 13.65 5.05 5.20
CA GLU A 139 13.27 6.39 5.66
C GLU A 139 13.15 7.40 4.49
N VAL A 140 14.04 7.30 3.49
CA VAL A 140 13.94 8.11 2.27
C VAL A 140 12.64 7.80 1.51
N LEU A 141 12.30 6.51 1.36
CA LEU A 141 11.09 6.08 0.67
C LEU A 141 9.82 6.51 1.40
N ARG A 142 9.80 6.49 2.74
CA ARG A 142 8.68 7.04 3.53
C ARG A 142 8.47 8.51 3.23
N ARG A 143 9.52 9.33 3.28
CA ARG A 143 9.44 10.75 2.94
C ARG A 143 8.95 10.99 1.51
N LEU A 144 9.40 10.17 0.55
CA LEU A 144 8.93 10.24 -0.84
C LEU A 144 7.42 9.97 -0.94
N LEU A 145 6.90 8.98 -0.22
CA LEU A 145 5.47 8.65 -0.19
C LEU A 145 4.64 9.70 0.55
N ASP A 146 5.15 10.25 1.65
CA ASP A 146 4.49 11.31 2.40
C ASP A 146 4.31 12.56 1.54
N ASN A 147 5.35 12.94 0.78
CA ASN A 147 5.30 14.05 -0.17
C ASN A 147 4.24 13.84 -1.26
N ALA A 148 4.11 12.62 -1.79
CA ALA A 148 3.08 12.27 -2.77
C ALA A 148 1.66 12.37 -2.17
N SER A 149 1.48 11.91 -0.93
CA SER A 149 0.19 11.99 -0.22
C SER A 149 -0.24 13.45 0.07
N LEU A 150 0.73 14.34 0.32
CA LEU A 150 0.48 15.78 0.54
C LEU A 150 0.12 16.47 -0.78
N ALA A 151 0.77 16.12 -1.89
CA ALA A 151 0.43 16.64 -3.21
C ALA A 151 -1.00 16.26 -3.64
N GLY A 152 -1.41 15.00 -3.39
CA GLY A 152 -2.78 14.54 -3.68
C GLY A 152 -3.86 15.29 -2.90
N ARG A 153 -3.60 15.66 -1.64
CA ARG A 153 -4.55 16.43 -0.80
C ARG A 153 -4.68 17.90 -1.23
N ARG A 154 -3.61 18.51 -1.75
CA ARG A 154 -3.63 19.90 -2.22
C ARG A 154 -4.39 20.09 -3.53
N ASN A 155 -4.49 19.05 -4.36
CA ASN A 155 -5.26 19.07 -5.60
C ASN A 155 -6.76 18.78 -5.40
N ALA A 156 -7.19 18.48 -4.17
CA ALA A 156 -8.58 18.16 -3.81
C ALA A 156 -9.30 19.29 -3.04
N LEU A 157 -8.67 20.48 -2.93
CA LEU A 157 -9.21 21.72 -2.37
C LEU A 157 -9.38 22.76 -3.48
#